data_AF-C7ZP71-F1
#
_entry.id   AF-C7ZP71-F1
#
_cell.length_a   1.000
_cell.length_b   1.000
_cell.length_c   1.000
_cell.angle_alpha   90.00
_cell.angle_beta   90.00
_cell.angle_gamma   90.00
#
_symmetry.space_group_name_H-M   'P 1'
#
loop_
_entity.id
_entity.type
_entity.pdbx_description
1 polymer ?
#
loop_
_entity_poly.entity_id
_entity_poly.type
_entity_poly.pdbx_seq_one_letter_code
_entity_poly.pdbx_strand_id
1 'polypeptide(L)'
;LFSSANLISRFLALEQIYSANELETYLDSLRNITESQPTDVVVLCASAILAIAEAVFEWAARYIQKTTPESNQEHPRRMVLVLCGGIGPSTRFVYDAVKANARYSCIFDSVEGKPEAHVLKIIAERFYGLDVGGSNLTPSPSDLENHGLTILMADRSINCGASPEETQKVLESHGIHSPSSITVVQDPAMSRRTVACFESVYSKCVQRPKIGSWPILAPESTAYGVKLDDGKGLWSMDRFLDRILGEMPVVRDSDDGYRRGSGSSRVDIPDEVEDAWTTVLE
;
A
#
# COMPACT_ATOMS: atom_id res chain seq x y z
N LEU A 1 6.02 -24.77 -14.40
CA LEU A 1 6.63 -23.97 -13.31
C LEU A 1 6.62 -22.47 -13.58
N PHE A 2 7.44 -21.91 -14.48
CA PHE A 2 7.55 -20.44 -14.65
C PHE A 2 6.25 -19.73 -15.07
N SER A 3 5.52 -20.28 -16.04
CA SER A 3 4.21 -19.75 -16.45
C SER A 3 3.20 -19.75 -15.30
N SER A 4 3.18 -20.83 -14.53
CA SER A 4 2.31 -21.03 -13.37
C SER A 4 2.64 -20.04 -12.24
N ALA A 5 3.93 -19.88 -11.90
CA ALA A 5 4.38 -18.92 -10.89
C ALA A 5 4.02 -17.47 -11.28
N ASN A 6 4.17 -17.11 -12.56
CA ASN A 6 3.77 -15.80 -13.06
C ASN A 6 2.24 -15.58 -13.01
N LEU A 7 1.45 -16.60 -13.32
CA LEU A 7 -0.01 -16.52 -13.22
C LEU A 7 -0.46 -16.26 -11.78
N ILE A 8 0.10 -17.02 -10.82
CA ILE A 8 -0.20 -16.84 -9.39
C ILE A 8 0.27 -15.46 -8.91
N SER A 9 1.47 -15.02 -9.32
CA SER A 9 1.98 -13.68 -8.98
C SER A 9 1.04 -12.58 -9.44
N ARG A 10 0.59 -12.64 -10.71
CA ARG A 10 -0.36 -11.65 -11.26
C ARG A 10 -1.71 -11.70 -10.57
N PHE A 11 -2.17 -12.90 -10.23
CA PHE A 11 -3.37 -13.07 -9.43
C PHE A 11 -3.23 -12.36 -8.08
N LEU A 12 -2.18 -12.65 -7.31
CA LEU A 12 -1.92 -12.05 -6.00
C LEU A 12 -1.71 -10.52 -6.06
N ALA A 13 -1.06 -10.02 -7.10
CA ALA A 13 -0.80 -8.59 -7.30
C ALA A 13 -2.08 -7.75 -7.36
N LEU A 14 -3.19 -8.32 -7.86
CA LEU A 14 -4.45 -7.60 -8.06
C LEU A 14 -4.20 -6.25 -8.74
N GLU A 15 -3.60 -6.28 -9.92
CA GLU A 15 -3.18 -5.06 -10.63
C GLU A 15 -4.38 -4.31 -11.21
N GLN A 16 -4.73 -3.17 -10.62
CA GLN A 16 -5.80 -2.30 -11.11
C GLN A 16 -5.28 -0.92 -11.55
N ILE A 17 -4.19 -0.45 -10.92
CA ILE A 17 -3.52 0.80 -11.22
C ILE A 17 -2.05 0.47 -11.51
N TYR A 18 -1.52 0.89 -12.65
CA TYR A 18 -0.18 0.52 -13.11
C TYR A 18 0.84 1.64 -12.97
N SER A 19 0.39 2.88 -12.74
CA SER A 19 1.30 4.03 -12.57
C SER A 19 0.70 5.16 -11.72
N ALA A 20 1.57 6.06 -11.27
CA ALA A 20 1.16 7.28 -10.58
C ALA A 20 0.25 8.20 -11.43
N ASN A 21 0.41 8.18 -12.75
CA ASN A 21 -0.45 8.97 -13.65
C ASN A 21 -1.84 8.35 -13.77
N GLU A 22 -1.90 7.01 -13.77
CA GLU A 22 -3.17 6.28 -13.78
C GLU A 22 -3.90 6.39 -12.45
N LEU A 23 -3.20 6.56 -11.33
CA LEU A 23 -3.85 6.79 -10.03
C LEU A 23 -4.81 7.99 -10.07
N GLU A 24 -4.36 9.15 -10.56
CA GLU A 24 -5.22 10.34 -10.64
C GLU A 24 -6.44 10.10 -11.53
N THR A 25 -6.24 9.44 -12.68
CA THR A 25 -7.31 9.07 -13.63
C THR A 25 -8.30 8.07 -13.03
N TYR A 26 -7.80 7.06 -12.33
CA TYR A 26 -8.61 6.07 -11.61
C TYR A 26 -9.47 6.76 -10.57
N LEU A 27 -8.88 7.62 -9.73
CA LEU A 27 -9.62 8.32 -8.70
C LEU A 27 -10.63 9.32 -9.29
N ASP A 28 -10.32 9.99 -10.41
CA ASP A 28 -11.32 10.81 -11.14
C ASP A 28 -12.49 9.97 -11.64
N SER A 29 -12.25 8.73 -12.09
CA SER A 29 -13.32 7.83 -12.55
C SER A 29 -14.28 7.40 -11.43
N LEU A 30 -13.84 7.48 -10.17
CA LEU A 30 -14.64 7.15 -8.98
C LEU A 30 -15.52 8.30 -8.51
N ARG A 31 -15.33 9.52 -9.02
CA ARG A 31 -16.04 10.70 -8.54
C ARG A 31 -17.54 10.59 -8.74
N ASN A 32 -18.27 10.80 -7.66
CA ASN A 32 -19.69 11.06 -7.71
C ASN A 32 -19.92 12.58 -7.75
N ILE A 33 -20.63 13.07 -8.77
CA ILE A 33 -20.89 14.50 -9.01
C ILE A 33 -21.67 15.15 -7.85
N THR A 34 -22.26 14.34 -6.97
CA THR A 34 -23.04 14.78 -5.80
C THR A 34 -22.21 15.06 -4.54
N GLU A 35 -20.94 14.63 -4.49
CA GLU A 35 -20.04 14.94 -3.35
C GLU A 35 -19.33 16.27 -3.60
N SER A 36 -19.51 17.25 -2.70
CA SER A 36 -18.89 18.57 -2.83
C SER A 36 -17.37 18.53 -2.67
N GLN A 37 -16.84 17.56 -1.90
CA GLN A 37 -15.39 17.38 -1.71
C GLN A 37 -15.06 15.94 -1.26
N PRO A 38 -14.83 14.99 -2.19
CA PRO A 38 -14.50 13.60 -1.83
C PRO A 38 -13.15 13.53 -1.08
N THR A 39 -13.04 12.57 -0.15
CA THR A 39 -11.77 12.24 0.51
C THR A 39 -11.24 10.92 -0.05
N ASP A 40 -10.14 11.00 -0.78
CA ASP A 40 -9.45 9.85 -1.35
C ASP A 40 -8.24 9.49 -0.48
N VAL A 41 -8.13 8.21 -0.11
CA VAL A 41 -7.06 7.70 0.75
C VAL A 41 -6.14 6.79 -0.05
N VAL A 42 -4.84 7.03 0.00
CA VAL A 42 -3.79 6.11 -0.46
C VAL A 42 -3.14 5.48 0.77
N VAL A 43 -3.09 4.16 0.86
CA VAL A 43 -2.46 3.44 1.97
C VAL A 43 -1.19 2.77 1.46
N LEU A 44 -0.03 3.31 1.81
CA LEU A 44 1.26 2.70 1.53
C LEU A 44 1.62 1.73 2.65
N CYS A 45 1.45 0.44 2.39
CA CYS A 45 1.93 -0.62 3.25
C CYS A 45 3.43 -0.80 3.05
N ALA A 46 4.18 -0.84 4.15
CA ALA A 46 5.61 -1.04 4.08
C ALA A 46 5.96 -2.41 3.47
N SER A 47 6.92 -2.41 2.56
CA SER A 47 7.49 -3.59 1.93
C SER A 47 9.01 -3.45 1.84
N ALA A 48 9.70 -4.58 1.74
CA ALA A 48 11.11 -4.63 1.44
C ALA A 48 11.42 -4.23 -0.02
N ILE A 49 10.41 -4.12 -0.89
CA ILE A 49 10.53 -3.60 -2.25
C ILE A 49 10.48 -2.07 -2.19
N LEU A 50 11.62 -1.44 -1.87
CA LEU A 50 11.68 0.00 -1.59
C LEU A 50 11.21 0.86 -2.77
N ALA A 51 11.35 0.39 -4.01
CA ALA A 51 10.88 1.08 -5.21
C ALA A 51 9.37 1.40 -5.19
N ILE A 52 8.56 0.59 -4.48
CA ILE A 52 7.12 0.86 -4.29
C ILE A 52 6.94 2.15 -3.48
N ALA A 53 7.65 2.27 -2.35
CA ALA A 53 7.61 3.47 -1.52
C ALA A 53 8.14 4.69 -2.27
N GLU A 54 9.23 4.53 -3.02
CA GLU A 54 9.80 5.60 -3.86
C GLU A 54 8.77 6.15 -4.85
N ALA A 55 8.08 5.29 -5.59
CA ALA A 55 7.09 5.71 -6.56
C ALA A 55 5.89 6.42 -5.93
N VAL A 56 5.44 6.02 -4.73
CA VAL A 56 4.41 6.74 -3.98
C VAL A 56 4.92 8.10 -3.50
N PHE A 57 6.15 8.19 -2.99
CA PHE A 57 6.69 9.46 -2.54
C PHE A 57 6.97 10.44 -3.68
N GLU A 58 7.39 9.95 -4.85
CA GLU A 58 7.51 10.75 -6.07
C GLU A 58 6.16 11.25 -6.57
N TRP A 59 5.11 10.43 -6.47
CA TRP A 59 3.75 10.88 -6.74
C TRP A 59 3.31 11.95 -5.73
N ALA A 60 3.50 11.72 -4.43
CA ALA A 60 3.12 12.64 -3.36
C ALA A 60 3.80 14.01 -3.50
N ALA A 61 5.11 14.03 -3.76
CA ALA A 61 5.88 15.26 -3.97
C ALA A 61 5.37 16.05 -5.19
N ARG A 62 5.09 15.36 -6.31
CA ARG A 62 4.49 15.99 -7.51
C ARG A 62 3.08 16.51 -7.23
N TYR A 63 2.28 15.77 -6.46
CA TYR A 63 0.94 16.18 -6.09
C TYR A 63 0.97 17.48 -5.26
N ILE A 64 1.84 17.57 -4.25
CA ILE A 64 2.03 18.80 -3.45
C ILE A 64 2.44 19.97 -4.33
N GLN A 65 3.40 19.78 -5.25
CA GLN A 65 3.84 20.84 -6.18
C GLN A 65 2.71 21.35 -7.09
N LYS A 66 1.85 20.46 -7.59
CA LYS A 66 0.67 20.84 -8.41
C LYS A 66 -0.38 21.61 -7.60
N THR A 67 -0.43 21.40 -6.28
CA THR A 67 -1.50 21.92 -5.41
C THR A 67 -1.10 23.19 -4.64
N THR A 68 0.11 23.71 -4.88
CA THR A 68 0.64 24.94 -4.24
C THR A 68 -0.25 26.17 -4.52
N PRO A 69 -0.45 27.10 -3.55
CA PRO A 69 -1.47 28.15 -3.57
C PRO A 69 -1.35 29.24 -4.65
N GLU A 70 -0.39 29.17 -5.57
CA GLU A 70 -0.26 30.13 -6.67
C GLU A 70 -1.39 29.98 -7.70
N SER A 71 -2.10 28.85 -7.70
CA SER A 71 -3.37 28.68 -8.41
C SER A 71 -4.53 28.94 -7.43
N ASN A 72 -5.29 30.01 -7.64
CA ASN A 72 -6.55 30.31 -6.93
C ASN A 72 -7.68 29.30 -7.28
N GLN A 73 -7.36 28.02 -7.45
CA GLN A 73 -8.30 26.97 -7.79
C GLN A 73 -8.62 26.17 -6.52
N GLU A 74 -9.89 26.14 -6.13
CA GLU A 74 -10.40 25.19 -5.14
C GLU A 74 -10.01 23.78 -5.57
N HIS A 75 -9.30 23.04 -4.72
CA HIS A 75 -8.91 21.69 -5.08
C HIS A 75 -10.12 20.77 -4.99
N PRO A 76 -10.40 19.99 -6.06
CA PRO A 76 -11.67 19.31 -6.18
C PRO A 76 -11.78 18.05 -5.29
N ARG A 77 -10.80 17.78 -4.41
CA ARG A 77 -10.76 16.61 -3.52
C ARG A 77 -9.79 16.84 -2.36
N ARG A 78 -9.96 16.09 -1.27
CA ARG A 78 -8.98 15.95 -0.19
C ARG A 78 -8.20 14.66 -0.41
N MET A 79 -6.87 14.73 -0.45
CA MET A 79 -5.99 13.57 -0.54
C MET A 79 -5.34 13.25 0.81
N VAL A 80 -5.37 11.97 1.18
CA VAL A 80 -4.71 11.47 2.40
C VAL A 80 -3.79 10.31 2.04
N LEU A 81 -2.52 10.38 2.38
CA LEU A 81 -1.57 9.27 2.31
C LEU A 81 -1.36 8.70 3.72
N VAL A 82 -1.62 7.42 3.92
CA VAL A 82 -1.34 6.71 5.17
C VAL A 82 -0.11 5.82 4.99
N LEU A 83 0.92 6.06 5.78
CA LEU A 83 2.10 5.19 5.87
C LEU A 83 1.81 4.09 6.89
N CYS A 84 1.66 2.85 6.42
CA CYS A 84 1.14 1.74 7.21
C CYS A 84 2.21 0.66 7.42
N GLY A 85 2.42 0.28 8.68
CA GLY A 85 3.31 -0.82 9.07
C GLY A 85 3.80 -0.70 10.51
N GLY A 86 3.49 -1.68 11.35
CA GLY A 86 4.04 -1.81 12.70
C GLY A 86 5.28 -2.69 12.76
N ILE A 87 5.32 -3.60 13.73
CA ILE A 87 6.39 -4.61 13.85
C ILE A 87 5.74 -5.99 13.67
N GLY A 88 6.21 -6.74 12.69
CA GLY A 88 5.67 -8.02 12.31
C GLY A 88 6.67 -8.92 11.59
N PRO A 89 6.20 -10.04 11.00
CA PRO A 89 7.06 -11.02 10.35
C PRO A 89 7.88 -10.45 9.18
N SER A 90 7.37 -9.40 8.54
CA SER A 90 8.03 -8.77 7.38
C SER A 90 9.09 -7.73 7.75
N THR A 91 9.14 -7.29 9.01
CA THR A 91 9.91 -6.10 9.42
C THR A 91 11.41 -6.29 9.24
N ARG A 92 11.91 -7.49 9.52
CA ARG A 92 13.34 -7.79 9.31
C ARG A 92 13.74 -7.60 7.85
N PHE A 93 12.88 -7.97 6.91
CA PHE A 93 13.20 -7.82 5.49
C PHE A 93 13.19 -6.36 5.04
N VAL A 94 12.35 -5.51 5.64
CA VAL A 94 12.39 -4.05 5.39
C VAL A 94 13.72 -3.48 5.88
N TYR A 95 14.15 -3.87 7.08
CA TYR A 95 15.45 -3.46 7.63
C TYR A 95 16.62 -3.92 6.76
N ASP A 96 16.62 -5.18 6.33
CA ASP A 96 17.67 -5.72 5.47
C ASP A 96 17.70 -5.00 4.11
N ALA A 97 16.54 -4.66 3.54
CA ALA A 97 16.46 -3.88 2.31
C ALA A 97 17.03 -2.47 2.48
N VAL A 98 16.69 -1.77 3.58
CA VAL A 98 17.26 -0.45 3.89
C VAL A 98 18.78 -0.53 4.07
N LYS A 99 19.26 -1.52 4.83
CA LYS A 99 20.68 -1.72 5.09
C LYS A 99 21.49 -1.99 3.82
N ALA A 100 20.93 -2.77 2.89
CA ALA A 100 21.58 -3.13 1.64
C ALA A 100 21.49 -2.04 0.56
N ASN A 101 20.56 -1.08 0.69
CA ASN A 101 20.34 -0.06 -0.31
C ASN A 101 21.36 1.09 -0.18
N ALA A 102 22.10 1.39 -1.26
CA ALA A 102 23.13 2.44 -1.24
C ALA A 102 22.59 3.84 -0.88
N ARG A 103 21.34 4.15 -1.23
CA ARG A 103 20.67 5.42 -0.93
C ARG A 103 20.19 5.50 0.52
N TYR A 104 19.69 4.40 1.07
CA TYR A 104 19.01 4.38 2.37
C TYR A 104 19.82 3.75 3.52
N SER A 105 20.97 3.13 3.24
CA SER A 105 21.81 2.52 4.29
C SER A 105 22.20 3.50 5.40
N CYS A 106 22.33 4.79 5.08
CA CYS A 106 22.68 5.84 6.04
C CYS A 106 21.60 6.11 7.11
N ILE A 107 20.36 5.66 6.91
CA ILE A 107 19.29 5.81 7.91
C ILE A 107 19.09 4.57 8.78
N PHE A 108 19.82 3.48 8.53
CA PHE A 108 19.60 2.19 9.19
C PHE A 108 19.61 2.29 10.72
N ASP A 109 20.62 2.92 11.30
CA ASP A 109 20.76 3.08 12.75
C ASP A 109 19.62 3.89 13.38
N SER A 110 18.91 4.71 12.58
CA SER A 110 17.75 5.49 13.05
C SER A 110 16.44 4.70 12.98
N VAL A 111 16.38 3.61 12.22
CA VAL A 111 15.13 2.86 11.95
C VAL A 111 15.14 1.44 12.51
N GLU A 112 16.30 0.86 12.83
CA GLU A 112 16.37 -0.48 13.42
C GLU A 112 15.57 -0.53 14.74
N GLY A 113 14.71 -1.54 14.86
CA GLY A 113 13.82 -1.72 16.02
C GLY A 113 12.59 -0.78 16.04
N LYS A 114 12.39 0.06 15.03
CA LYS A 114 11.19 0.91 14.88
C LYS A 114 10.13 0.26 13.98
N PRO A 115 8.85 0.60 14.17
CA PRO A 115 7.78 0.22 13.24
C PRO A 115 8.15 0.49 11.77
N GLU A 116 7.69 -0.34 10.85
CA GLU A 116 7.96 -0.19 9.42
C GLU A 116 7.46 1.17 8.87
N ALA A 117 6.36 1.72 9.40
CA ALA A 117 5.87 3.06 9.08
C ALA A 117 6.88 4.17 9.45
N HIS A 118 7.71 3.97 10.48
CA HIS A 118 8.79 4.91 10.80
C HIS A 118 9.93 4.87 9.77
N VAL A 119 10.21 3.70 9.19
CA VAL A 119 11.13 3.58 8.06
C VAL A 119 10.61 4.43 6.89
N LEU A 120 9.33 4.23 6.54
CA LEU A 120 8.66 5.00 5.49
C LEU A 120 8.70 6.51 5.78
N LYS A 121 8.40 6.93 7.02
CA LYS A 121 8.46 8.33 7.45
C LYS A 121 9.85 8.94 7.22
N ILE A 122 10.90 8.27 7.68
CA ILE A 122 12.27 8.81 7.53
C ILE A 122 12.66 8.89 6.05
N ILE A 123 12.26 7.92 5.22
CA ILE A 123 12.49 7.98 3.77
C ILE A 123 11.74 9.18 3.16
N ALA A 124 10.44 9.31 3.46
CA ALA A 124 9.59 10.39 2.96
C ALA A 124 10.14 11.79 3.33
N GLU A 125 10.51 11.99 4.60
CA GLU A 125 11.00 13.27 5.10
C GLU A 125 12.39 13.60 4.55
N ARG A 126 13.37 12.69 4.67
CA ARG A 126 14.77 12.99 4.37
C ARG A 126 15.11 12.98 2.88
N PHE A 127 14.40 12.20 2.08
CA PHE A 127 14.76 11.97 0.68
C PHE A 127 13.73 12.53 -0.31
N TYR A 128 12.52 12.84 0.14
CA TYR A 128 11.43 13.34 -0.70
C TYR A 128 10.84 14.67 -0.21
N GLY A 129 11.27 15.18 0.96
CA GLY A 129 10.81 16.47 1.49
C GLY A 129 9.34 16.49 1.89
N LEU A 130 8.77 15.33 2.22
CA LEU A 130 7.37 15.17 2.61
C LEU A 130 7.22 15.36 4.12
N ASP A 131 6.27 16.20 4.55
CA ASP A 131 5.94 16.39 5.97
C ASP A 131 4.93 15.32 6.43
N VAL A 132 5.35 14.46 7.36
CA VAL A 132 4.55 13.32 7.84
C VAL A 132 4.01 13.62 9.23
N GLY A 133 2.69 13.67 9.35
CA GLY A 133 1.99 13.99 10.61
C GLY A 133 1.73 15.49 10.82
N GLY A 134 2.25 16.35 9.94
CA GLY A 134 2.13 17.80 10.05
C GLY A 134 2.87 18.38 11.25
N SER A 135 3.05 19.71 11.28
CA SER A 135 3.68 20.40 12.42
C SER A 135 2.92 20.28 13.76
N ASN A 136 1.69 19.74 13.76
CA ASN A 136 0.86 19.55 14.94
C ASN A 136 0.26 18.14 14.97
N LEU A 137 0.50 17.40 16.06
CA LEU A 137 -0.07 16.08 16.37
C LEU A 137 -1.62 16.05 16.44
N THR A 138 -2.25 17.21 16.27
CA THR A 138 -3.68 17.43 16.06
C THR A 138 -3.82 18.44 14.92
N PRO A 139 -4.33 18.05 13.75
CA PRO A 139 -4.61 19.00 12.68
C PRO A 139 -5.57 20.07 13.20
N SER A 140 -5.21 21.34 13.07
CA SER A 140 -6.17 22.42 13.26
C SER A 140 -7.23 22.33 12.15
N PRO A 141 -8.49 22.76 12.37
CA PRO A 141 -9.46 22.95 11.30
C PRO A 141 -8.89 23.73 10.08
N SER A 142 -7.95 24.64 10.31
CA SER A 142 -7.23 25.37 9.27
C SER A 142 -6.21 24.53 8.48
N ASP A 143 -5.64 23.47 9.06
CA ASP A 143 -4.76 22.53 8.36
C ASP A 143 -5.56 21.58 7.47
N LEU A 144 -6.84 21.37 7.82
CA LEU A 144 -7.83 20.63 7.04
C LEU A 144 -8.43 21.47 5.90
N GLU A 145 -8.39 22.80 6.03
CA GLU A 145 -8.71 23.77 4.98
C GLU A 145 -7.56 23.95 3.97
N ASN A 146 -6.33 23.55 4.33
CA ASN A 146 -5.24 23.46 3.37
C ASN A 146 -5.54 22.34 2.37
N HIS A 147 -5.83 22.76 1.15
CA HIS A 147 -6.24 21.94 0.01
C HIS A 147 -5.14 20.99 -0.55
N GLY A 148 -4.17 20.59 0.26
CA GLY A 148 -3.02 19.76 -0.13
C GLY A 148 -3.12 18.29 0.30
N LEU A 149 -2.01 17.56 0.18
CA LEU A 149 -1.87 16.18 0.63
C LEU A 149 -1.64 16.12 2.15
N THR A 150 -2.51 15.43 2.88
CA THR A 150 -2.25 15.07 4.29
C THR A 150 -1.50 13.74 4.35
N ILE A 151 -0.44 13.63 5.15
CA ILE A 151 0.29 12.36 5.34
C ILE A 151 0.19 11.91 6.80
N LEU A 152 -0.35 10.71 7.04
CA LEU A 152 -0.59 10.13 8.36
C LEU A 152 0.23 8.85 8.57
N MET A 153 0.40 8.43 9.83
CA MET A 153 1.05 7.17 10.17
C MET A 153 0.10 6.19 10.86
N ALA A 154 0.17 4.93 10.43
CA ALA A 154 -0.45 3.77 11.07
C ALA A 154 0.63 2.76 11.43
N ASP A 155 1.20 2.89 12.64
CA ASP A 155 2.44 2.23 13.06
C ASP A 155 2.23 1.10 14.09
N ARG A 156 0.99 0.69 14.34
CA ARG A 156 0.63 -0.35 15.32
C ARG A 156 0.15 -1.66 14.70
N SER A 157 0.17 -1.81 13.37
CA SER A 157 -0.23 -3.06 12.72
C SER A 157 0.83 -4.15 12.89
N ILE A 158 0.41 -5.35 13.31
CA ILE A 158 1.35 -6.48 13.55
C ILE A 158 1.47 -7.43 12.35
N ASN A 159 0.60 -7.26 11.35
CA ASN A 159 0.59 -7.98 10.08
C ASN A 159 -0.31 -7.24 9.08
N CYS A 160 -0.28 -7.64 7.81
CA CYS A 160 -1.09 -7.05 6.74
C CYS A 160 -2.60 -7.27 6.88
N GLY A 161 -3.06 -8.28 7.65
CA GLY A 161 -4.48 -8.42 7.99
C GLY A 161 -4.97 -7.42 9.05
N ALA A 162 -4.07 -6.94 9.91
CA ALA A 162 -4.35 -5.92 10.93
C ALA A 162 -4.14 -4.48 10.41
N SER A 163 -3.44 -4.31 9.27
CA SER A 163 -3.22 -3.01 8.64
C SER A 163 -4.50 -2.22 8.36
N PRO A 164 -5.60 -2.82 7.87
CA PRO A 164 -6.83 -2.08 7.61
C PRO A 164 -7.53 -1.57 8.87
N GLU A 165 -7.60 -2.37 9.94
CA GLU A 165 -8.21 -1.93 11.21
C GLU A 165 -7.45 -0.76 11.85
N GLU A 166 -6.11 -0.82 11.84
CA GLU A 166 -5.30 0.29 12.36
C GLU A 166 -5.43 1.53 11.47
N THR A 167 -5.46 1.35 10.15
CA THR A 167 -5.67 2.45 9.19
C THR A 167 -7.01 3.14 9.44
N GLN A 168 -8.09 2.37 9.63
CA GLN A 168 -9.42 2.93 9.94
C GLN A 168 -9.38 3.75 11.24
N LYS A 169 -8.78 3.23 12.32
CA LYS A 169 -8.65 3.96 13.59
C LYS A 169 -7.87 5.26 13.43
N VAL A 170 -6.79 5.24 12.65
CA VAL A 170 -5.98 6.44 12.37
C VAL A 170 -6.82 7.47 11.59
N LEU A 171 -7.52 7.06 10.53
CA LEU A 171 -8.39 7.94 9.77
C LEU A 171 -9.50 8.56 10.65
N GLU A 172 -10.19 7.75 11.45
CA GLU A 172 -11.25 8.21 12.35
C GLU A 172 -10.73 9.18 13.42
N SER A 173 -9.54 8.93 13.98
CA SER A 173 -8.92 9.85 14.95
C SER A 173 -8.54 11.21 14.35
N HIS A 174 -8.46 11.30 13.01
CA HIS A 174 -8.22 12.53 12.25
C HIS A 174 -9.51 13.05 11.57
N GLY A 175 -10.69 12.60 12.02
CA GLY A 175 -12.01 13.05 11.56
C GLY A 175 -12.43 12.53 10.17
N ILE A 176 -11.74 11.52 9.64
CA ILE A 176 -12.05 10.91 8.33
C ILE A 176 -12.86 9.63 8.59
N HIS A 177 -14.19 9.77 8.61
CA HIS A 177 -15.11 8.65 8.89
C HIS A 177 -15.68 7.97 7.63
N SER A 178 -15.79 8.70 6.53
CA SER A 178 -16.37 8.22 5.27
C SER A 178 -15.44 8.57 4.10
N PRO A 179 -14.30 7.87 3.91
CA PRO A 179 -13.50 8.04 2.71
C PRO A 179 -14.32 7.63 1.47
N SER A 180 -14.20 8.39 0.39
CA SER A 180 -14.85 8.08 -0.89
C SER A 180 -14.15 6.89 -1.57
N SER A 181 -12.81 6.85 -1.46
CA SER A 181 -11.99 5.76 -1.99
C SER A 181 -10.81 5.41 -1.08
N ILE A 182 -10.33 4.17 -1.19
CA ILE A 182 -9.10 3.68 -0.57
C ILE A 182 -8.29 2.93 -1.64
N THR A 183 -7.11 3.43 -1.97
CA THR A 183 -6.13 2.75 -2.83
C THR A 183 -5.04 2.13 -1.97
N VAL A 184 -4.94 0.81 -2.00
CA VAL A 184 -3.90 0.04 -1.29
C VAL A 184 -2.66 -0.05 -2.18
N VAL A 185 -1.53 0.44 -1.69
CA VAL A 185 -0.21 0.23 -2.27
C VAL A 185 0.53 -0.76 -1.38
N GLN A 186 0.79 -1.95 -1.89
CA GLN A 186 1.34 -3.06 -1.13
C GLN A 186 2.30 -3.85 -2.01
N ASP A 187 3.15 -4.63 -1.36
CA ASP A 187 3.86 -5.74 -1.98
C ASP A 187 2.92 -6.57 -2.88
N PRO A 188 3.26 -6.77 -4.17
CA PRO A 188 2.39 -7.47 -5.11
C PRO A 188 1.90 -8.83 -4.58
N ALA A 189 2.75 -9.62 -3.93
CA ALA A 189 2.31 -10.93 -3.45
C ALA A 189 1.27 -10.84 -2.30
N MET A 190 1.21 -9.70 -1.58
CA MET A 190 0.30 -9.48 -0.46
C MET A 190 -0.89 -8.56 -0.79
N SER A 191 -0.93 -7.98 -2.00
CA SER A 191 -1.90 -6.96 -2.39
C SER A 191 -3.34 -7.45 -2.33
N ARG A 192 -3.66 -8.55 -3.01
CA ARG A 192 -5.03 -9.10 -3.05
C ARG A 192 -5.59 -9.35 -1.65
N ARG A 193 -4.80 -9.99 -0.78
CA ARG A 193 -5.23 -10.27 0.59
C ARG A 193 -5.43 -9.00 1.40
N THR A 194 -4.53 -8.02 1.25
CA THR A 194 -4.65 -6.74 1.96
C THR A 194 -5.92 -6.00 1.54
N VAL A 195 -6.24 -5.98 0.24
CA VAL A 195 -7.50 -5.41 -0.28
C VAL A 195 -8.72 -6.14 0.30
N ALA A 196 -8.74 -7.48 0.30
CA ALA A 196 -9.83 -8.25 0.89
C ALA A 196 -10.05 -7.95 2.39
N CYS A 197 -8.97 -7.69 3.14
CA CYS A 197 -9.05 -7.25 4.52
C CYS A 197 -9.67 -5.84 4.64
N PHE A 198 -9.31 -4.90 3.77
CA PHE A 198 -9.94 -3.57 3.71
C PHE A 198 -11.44 -3.68 3.39
N GLU A 199 -11.83 -4.46 2.39
CA GLU A 199 -13.23 -4.65 2.01
C GLU A 199 -14.09 -5.13 3.18
N SER A 200 -13.54 -6.05 3.97
CA SER A 200 -14.24 -6.59 5.12
C SER A 200 -14.35 -5.61 6.28
N VAL A 201 -13.27 -4.89 6.61
CA VAL A 201 -13.31 -3.83 7.65
C VAL A 201 -14.39 -2.80 7.33
N TYR A 202 -14.52 -2.41 6.07
CA TYR A 202 -15.53 -1.46 5.62
C TYR A 202 -16.89 -2.07 5.27
N SER A 203 -17.05 -3.40 5.35
CA SER A 203 -18.30 -4.09 4.93
C SER A 203 -19.54 -3.65 5.73
N LYS A 204 -19.38 -3.21 6.98
CA LYS A 204 -20.48 -2.76 7.84
C LYS A 204 -20.70 -1.25 7.80
N CYS A 205 -19.88 -0.49 7.08
CA CYS A 205 -20.04 0.96 6.95
C CYS A 205 -21.26 1.27 6.08
N VAL A 206 -22.03 2.30 6.48
CA VAL A 206 -23.22 2.77 5.74
C VAL A 206 -22.82 3.27 4.36
N GLN A 207 -21.70 4.00 4.28
CA GLN A 207 -21.07 4.42 3.03
C GLN A 207 -19.76 3.65 2.90
N ARG A 208 -19.70 2.72 1.94
CA ARG A 208 -18.50 1.92 1.70
C ARG A 208 -17.58 2.66 0.73
N PRO A 209 -16.29 2.87 1.04
CA PRO A 209 -15.33 3.39 0.08
C PRO A 209 -15.20 2.44 -1.11
N LYS A 210 -14.85 3.02 -2.26
CA LYS A 210 -14.33 2.25 -3.39
C LYS A 210 -12.90 1.83 -3.08
N ILE A 211 -12.65 0.53 -3.00
CA ILE A 211 -11.33 -0.01 -2.64
C ILE A 211 -10.65 -0.54 -3.91
N GLY A 212 -9.39 -0.17 -4.10
CA GLY A 212 -8.58 -0.62 -5.24
C GLY A 212 -7.12 -0.85 -4.88
N SER A 213 -6.35 -1.37 -5.83
CA SER A 213 -4.96 -1.77 -5.64
C SER A 213 -4.02 -1.08 -6.64
N TRP A 214 -2.92 -0.55 -6.12
CA TRP A 214 -1.80 0.01 -6.89
C TRP A 214 -0.51 -0.69 -6.48
N PRO A 215 -0.23 -1.90 -6.99
CA PRO A 215 0.92 -2.71 -6.54
C PRO A 215 2.27 -2.26 -7.12
N ILE A 216 2.30 -1.24 -7.99
CA ILE A 216 3.50 -0.70 -8.67
C ILE A 216 4.41 -1.83 -9.17
N LEU A 217 3.91 -2.60 -10.14
CA LEU A 217 4.74 -3.55 -10.88
C LEU A 217 5.40 -2.86 -12.07
N ALA A 218 6.66 -3.16 -12.35
CA ALA A 218 7.25 -2.77 -13.62
C ALA A 218 6.55 -3.57 -14.74
N PRO A 219 6.10 -2.93 -15.84
CA PRO A 219 5.25 -3.55 -16.87
C PRO A 219 5.94 -4.60 -17.75
N GLU A 220 7.19 -4.99 -17.46
CA GLU A 220 7.92 -5.99 -18.26
C GLU A 220 7.99 -7.35 -17.55
N SER A 221 7.22 -8.28 -18.10
CA SER A 221 7.33 -9.72 -17.88
C SER A 221 8.62 -10.29 -18.47
N THR A 222 9.77 -9.89 -17.93
CA THR A 222 10.85 -10.88 -17.84
C THR A 222 10.38 -11.95 -16.84
N ALA A 223 10.93 -13.17 -16.89
CA ALA A 223 10.40 -14.39 -16.26
C ALA A 223 10.14 -14.35 -14.72
N TYR A 224 10.22 -13.17 -14.10
CA TYR A 224 10.17 -12.85 -12.69
C TYR A 224 9.25 -11.65 -12.35
N GLY A 225 8.67 -10.91 -13.30
CA GLY A 225 7.93 -9.65 -12.99
C GLY A 225 8.78 -8.61 -12.23
N VAL A 226 10.10 -8.78 -12.30
CA VAL A 226 11.12 -8.20 -11.45
C VAL A 226 12.33 -8.06 -12.35
N LYS A 227 12.86 -6.84 -12.49
CA LYS A 227 14.18 -6.68 -13.09
C LYS A 227 15.20 -7.27 -12.11
N LEU A 228 15.62 -8.50 -12.37
CA LEU A 228 16.85 -9.02 -11.79
C LEU A 228 17.98 -8.18 -12.40
N ASP A 229 18.73 -7.49 -11.53
CA ASP A 229 20.07 -7.02 -11.82
C ASP A 229 20.26 -5.63 -12.50
N ASP A 230 19.69 -4.58 -11.89
CA ASP A 230 20.27 -3.21 -11.99
C ASP A 230 20.65 -2.59 -10.63
N GLY A 231 20.73 -3.41 -9.58
CA GLY A 231 21.00 -2.95 -8.22
C GLY A 231 19.83 -2.24 -7.54
N LYS A 232 18.61 -2.25 -8.13
CA LYS A 232 17.40 -1.60 -7.58
C LYS A 232 16.40 -2.54 -6.92
N GLY A 233 16.78 -3.82 -6.72
CA GLY A 233 16.20 -4.68 -5.69
C GLY A 233 14.71 -5.02 -5.85
N LEU A 234 14.41 -5.98 -6.71
CA LEU A 234 13.34 -6.91 -6.35
C LEU A 234 13.92 -8.31 -6.13
N TRP A 235 13.14 -9.14 -5.45
CA TRP A 235 13.58 -10.33 -4.72
C TRP A 235 14.40 -11.32 -5.55
N SER A 236 15.24 -12.11 -4.86
CA SER A 236 15.75 -13.34 -5.46
C SER A 236 14.59 -14.26 -5.87
N MET A 237 14.80 -15.12 -6.87
CA MET A 237 13.80 -16.13 -7.25
C MET A 237 13.30 -16.90 -6.03
N ASP A 238 14.21 -17.36 -5.18
CA ASP A 238 13.88 -18.16 -4.00
C ASP A 238 12.93 -17.41 -3.06
N ARG A 239 13.17 -16.11 -2.87
CA ARG A 239 12.33 -15.26 -2.02
C ARG A 239 10.99 -14.92 -2.69
N PHE A 240 10.97 -14.78 -4.00
CA PHE A 240 9.73 -14.62 -4.77
C PHE A 240 8.85 -15.86 -4.70
N LEU A 241 9.42 -17.04 -4.90
CA LEU A 241 8.71 -18.30 -4.76
C LEU A 241 8.25 -18.53 -3.32
N ASP A 242 9.13 -18.33 -2.33
CA ASP A 242 8.77 -18.41 -0.90
C ASP A 242 7.56 -17.52 -0.58
N ARG A 243 7.54 -16.30 -1.12
CA ARG A 243 6.41 -15.40 -0.88
C ARG A 243 5.12 -15.88 -1.53
N ILE A 244 5.15 -16.27 -2.80
CA ILE A 244 3.96 -16.77 -3.48
C ILE A 244 3.44 -18.03 -2.80
N LEU A 245 4.35 -18.94 -2.42
CA LEU A 245 4.04 -20.18 -1.71
C LEU A 245 3.46 -19.93 -0.32
N GLY A 246 3.88 -18.86 0.36
CA GLY A 246 3.34 -18.46 1.66
C GLY A 246 1.99 -17.74 1.58
N GLU A 247 1.75 -16.94 0.54
CA GLU A 247 0.54 -16.11 0.42
C GLU A 247 -0.64 -16.86 -0.18
N MET A 248 -0.42 -17.72 -1.18
CA MET A 248 -1.50 -18.44 -1.85
C MET A 248 -2.34 -19.31 -0.89
N PRO A 249 -1.76 -20.09 0.05
CA PRO A 249 -2.55 -20.81 1.04
C PRO A 249 -3.42 -19.90 1.91
N VAL A 250 -2.93 -18.72 2.29
CA VAL A 250 -3.68 -17.77 3.13
C VAL A 250 -4.84 -17.15 2.36
N VAL A 251 -4.66 -16.89 1.06
CA VAL A 251 -5.75 -16.41 0.18
C VAL A 251 -6.80 -17.49 -0.04
N ARG A 252 -6.38 -18.75 -0.19
CA ARG A 252 -7.28 -19.91 -0.35
C ARG A 252 -8.08 -20.22 0.91
N ASP A 253 -7.43 -20.16 2.07
CA ASP A 253 -7.99 -20.58 3.37
C ASP A 253 -8.80 -19.45 4.04
N SER A 254 -9.36 -18.51 3.26
CA SER A 254 -10.16 -17.41 3.79
C SER A 254 -11.43 -17.86 4.54
N ASP A 255 -11.74 -19.16 4.54
CA ASP A 255 -12.83 -19.76 5.32
C ASP A 255 -12.38 -20.37 6.67
N ASP A 256 -11.07 -20.60 6.95
CA ASP A 256 -10.61 -21.23 8.19
C ASP A 256 -9.42 -20.51 8.91
N GLY A 257 -9.74 -19.86 10.02
CA GLY A 257 -9.07 -20.16 11.29
C GLY A 257 -7.66 -19.64 11.61
N TYR A 258 -6.82 -19.10 10.70
CA TYR A 258 -5.55 -18.49 11.16
C TYR A 258 -5.75 -17.07 11.69
N ARG A 259 -6.10 -17.06 12.99
CA ARG A 259 -6.40 -15.97 13.93
C ARG A 259 -7.70 -15.24 13.64
N ARG A 260 -8.72 -15.63 14.42
CA ARG A 260 -9.82 -14.78 14.89
C ARG A 260 -9.29 -13.35 15.11
N GLY A 261 -9.49 -12.47 14.13
CA GLY A 261 -8.92 -11.12 14.10
C GLY A 261 -8.37 -10.60 12.74
N SER A 262 -8.33 -11.39 11.66
CA SER A 262 -7.85 -10.92 10.34
C SER A 262 -8.94 -10.58 9.32
N GLY A 263 -10.16 -11.08 9.52
CA GLY A 263 -11.36 -10.58 8.85
C GLY A 263 -11.36 -10.55 7.31
N SER A 264 -10.48 -11.21 6.56
CA SER A 264 -10.49 -11.11 5.08
C SER A 264 -11.85 -11.53 4.47
N SER A 265 -12.33 -10.82 3.43
CA SER A 265 -13.41 -11.31 2.58
C SER A 265 -12.97 -12.57 1.81
N ARG A 266 -13.92 -13.45 1.48
CA ARG A 266 -13.67 -14.61 0.62
C ARG A 266 -13.16 -14.13 -0.74
N VAL A 267 -12.03 -14.68 -1.17
CA VAL A 267 -11.45 -14.39 -2.48
C VAL A 267 -11.82 -15.52 -3.44
N ASP A 268 -12.48 -15.18 -4.55
CA ASP A 268 -12.72 -16.14 -5.61
C ASP A 268 -11.43 -16.40 -6.40
N ILE A 269 -11.04 -17.67 -6.49
CA ILE A 269 -9.81 -18.12 -7.17
C ILE A 269 -10.21 -18.82 -8.47
N PRO A 270 -9.79 -18.32 -9.65
CA PRO A 270 -10.06 -18.97 -10.93
C PRO A 270 -9.40 -20.35 -11.04
N ASP A 271 -10.05 -21.27 -11.74
CA ASP A 271 -9.54 -22.64 -11.97
C ASP A 271 -8.12 -22.65 -12.56
N GLU A 272 -7.80 -21.72 -13.47
CA GLU A 272 -6.45 -21.60 -14.05
C GLU A 272 -5.37 -21.27 -13.00
N VAL A 273 -5.73 -20.54 -11.93
CA VAL A 273 -4.83 -20.21 -10.83
C VAL A 273 -4.69 -21.41 -9.88
N GLU A 274 -5.77 -22.17 -9.68
CA GLU A 274 -5.77 -23.44 -8.95
C GLU A 274 -4.87 -24.50 -9.62
N ASP A 275 -4.98 -24.65 -10.94
CA ASP A 275 -4.14 -25.54 -11.75
C ASP A 275 -2.67 -25.10 -11.72
N ALA A 276 -2.44 -23.78 -11.84
CA ALA A 276 -1.09 -23.22 -11.72
C ALA A 276 -0.49 -23.46 -10.34
N TRP A 277 -1.27 -23.33 -9.27
CA TRP A 277 -0.82 -23.63 -7.91
C TRP A 277 -0.40 -25.09 -7.76
N THR A 278 -1.20 -26.02 -8.27
CA THR A 278 -0.88 -27.45 -8.28
C THR A 278 0.45 -27.71 -9.01
N THR A 279 0.64 -27.09 -10.18
CA THR A 279 1.87 -27.20 -10.97
C THR A 279 3.12 -26.64 -10.27
N VAL A 280 2.96 -25.69 -9.35
CA VAL A 280 4.08 -25.12 -8.57
C VAL A 280 4.47 -26.00 -7.38
N LEU A 281 3.53 -26.80 -6.87
CA LEU A 281 3.76 -27.74 -5.77
C LEU A 281 4.37 -29.09 -6.20
N GLU A 282 4.19 -29.46 -7.46
CA GLU A 282 4.80 -30.65 -8.11
C GLU A 282 6.27 -30.43 -8.51
#